data_AF-A0A939UP22-F1
#
_entry.id   AF-A0A939UP22-F1
#
_cell.length_a   1.000
_cell.length_b   1.000
_cell.length_c   1.000
_cell.angle_alpha   90.00
_cell.angle_beta   90.00
_cell.angle_gamma   90.00
#
_symmetry.space_group_name_H-M   'P 1'
#
loop_
_entity.id
_entity.type
_entity.pdbx_description
1 polymer ?
#
loop_
_entity_poly.entity_id
_entity_poly.type
_entity_poly.pdbx_seq_one_letter_code
_entity_poly.pdbx_strand_id
1 'polypeptide(L)'
;MDIGAKFKETAKSVLPVIFIVLALGLTIVPLEKVLLARFAVGGLILIFGLTVFLMGVGMGIEPMGERCGSALVAKKNLTLLLLSALAIGFIVTAAEPDIQVFADQVKAIFPFVNKTAFTFAIAGGVGIFLLLGLLRTILNFPIKIFFFV
;
A
#
# COMPACT_ATOMS: atom_id res chain seq x y z
N MET A 1 -9.63 -3.08 23.18
CA MET A 1 -10.32 -3.28 21.88
C MET A 1 -11.06 -1.99 21.58
N ASP A 2 -10.34 -0.99 21.10
CA ASP A 2 -10.85 0.38 21.00
C ASP A 2 -11.42 0.63 19.61
N ILE A 3 -12.61 0.06 19.38
CA ILE A 3 -13.39 0.23 18.15
C ILE A 3 -13.52 1.73 17.81
N GLY A 4 -13.78 2.58 18.82
CA GLY A 4 -13.88 4.02 18.64
C GLY A 4 -12.56 4.68 18.21
N ALA A 5 -11.41 4.17 18.66
CA ALA A 5 -10.11 4.69 18.25
C ALA A 5 -9.80 4.31 16.80
N LYS A 6 -10.04 3.05 16.41
CA LYS A 6 -9.85 2.59 15.02
C LYS A 6 -10.80 3.29 14.06
N PHE A 7 -12.05 3.51 14.44
CA PHE A 7 -12.99 4.30 13.66
C PHE A 7 -12.49 5.74 13.44
N LYS A 8 -11.98 6.39 14.49
CA LYS A 8 -11.42 7.75 14.40
C LYS A 8 -10.18 7.80 13.50
N GLU A 9 -9.35 6.77 13.54
CA GLU A 9 -8.17 6.62 12.68
C GLU A 9 -8.59 6.47 11.21
N THR A 10 -9.49 5.54 10.90
CA THR A 10 -10.02 5.34 9.55
C THR A 10 -10.71 6.60 9.02
N ALA A 11 -11.56 7.23 9.82
CA ALA A 11 -12.27 8.44 9.43
C ALA A 11 -11.29 9.58 9.12
N LYS A 12 -10.26 9.81 9.95
CA LYS A 12 -9.24 10.84 9.70
C LYS A 12 -8.48 10.62 8.39
N SER A 13 -8.24 9.38 7.99
CA SER A 13 -7.55 9.06 6.74
C SER A 13 -8.45 9.23 5.51
N VAL A 14 -9.72 8.85 5.61
CA VAL A 14 -10.64 8.80 4.45
C VAL A 14 -11.41 10.12 4.23
N LEU A 15 -11.81 10.83 5.29
CA LEU A 15 -12.57 12.09 5.18
C LEU A 15 -11.89 13.13 4.28
N PRO A 16 -10.57 13.39 4.39
CA PRO A 16 -9.89 14.36 3.54
C PRO A 16 -10.01 14.02 2.06
N VAL A 17 -9.91 12.73 1.72
CA VAL A 17 -10.05 12.25 0.33
C VAL A 17 -11.47 12.51 -0.18
N ILE A 18 -12.49 12.16 0.62
CA ILE A 18 -13.89 12.44 0.28
C ILE A 18 -14.11 13.94 0.05
N PHE A 19 -13.57 14.78 0.93
CA PHE A 19 -13.71 16.23 0.84
C PHE A 19 -13.05 16.79 -0.44
N ILE A 20 -11.84 16.34 -0.77
CA ILE A 20 -11.14 16.75 -2.00
C ILE A 20 -11.96 16.34 -3.23
N VAL A 21 -12.46 15.10 -3.29
CA VAL A 21 -13.23 14.61 -4.43
C VAL A 21 -14.53 15.40 -4.60
N LEU A 22 -15.24 15.71 -3.50
CA LEU A 22 -16.46 16.53 -3.56
C LEU A 22 -16.16 17.97 -3.99
N ALA A 23 -15.10 18.58 -3.47
CA ALA A 23 -14.69 19.93 -3.86
C ALA A 23 -14.35 20.01 -5.35
N LEU A 24 -13.52 19.08 -5.85
CA LEU A 24 -13.13 19.01 -7.25
C LEU A 24 -14.31 18.68 -8.18
N GLY A 25 -15.21 17.78 -7.76
CA GLY A 25 -16.39 17.37 -8.51
C GLY A 25 -17.50 18.44 -8.60
N LEU A 26 -17.44 19.46 -7.75
CA LEU A 26 -18.35 20.62 -7.81
C LEU A 26 -17.75 21.83 -8.52
N THR A 27 -16.41 21.94 -8.58
CA THR A 27 -15.72 23.13 -9.08
C THR A 27 -15.03 22.92 -10.43
N ILE A 28 -14.18 21.89 -10.55
CA ILE A 28 -13.30 21.70 -11.73
C ILE A 28 -13.94 20.76 -12.74
N VAL A 29 -14.48 19.63 -12.27
CA VAL A 29 -15.11 18.61 -13.12
C VAL A 29 -16.57 18.55 -12.72
N PRO A 30 -17.50 19.21 -13.44
CA PRO A 30 -18.91 19.24 -13.06
C PRO A 30 -19.53 17.84 -13.24
N LEU A 31 -19.49 17.05 -12.17
CA LEU A 31 -20.08 15.72 -12.14
C LEU A 31 -21.58 15.81 -11.86
N GLU A 32 -22.32 14.80 -12.32
CA GLU A 32 -23.74 14.70 -12.05
C GLU A 32 -24.00 14.66 -10.53
N LYS A 33 -24.96 15.46 -10.05
CA LYS A 33 -25.31 15.54 -8.63
C LYS A 33 -25.65 14.16 -8.03
N VAL A 34 -26.25 13.29 -8.83
CA VAL A 34 -26.57 11.90 -8.44
C VAL A 34 -25.30 11.08 -8.19
N LEU A 35 -24.27 11.24 -9.02
CA LEU A 35 -22.98 10.54 -8.84
C LEU A 35 -22.26 11.04 -7.58
N LEU A 36 -22.25 12.36 -7.33
CA LEU A 36 -21.66 12.94 -6.12
C LEU A 36 -22.37 12.48 -4.85
N ALA A 37 -23.71 12.42 -4.86
CA ALA A 37 -24.48 11.91 -3.73
C ALA A 37 -24.20 10.43 -3.45
N ARG A 38 -24.13 9.60 -4.51
CA ARG A 38 -23.75 8.18 -4.39
C ARG A 38 -22.33 8.01 -3.85
N PHE A 39 -21.38 8.83 -4.31
CA PHE A 39 -20.02 8.84 -3.79
C PHE A 39 -19.96 9.21 -2.30
N ALA A 40 -20.68 10.26 -1.88
CA ALA A 40 -20.71 10.68 -0.49
C ALA A 40 -21.27 9.59 0.44
N VAL A 41 -22.41 8.98 0.06
CA VAL A 41 -23.01 7.88 0.83
C VAL A 41 -22.10 6.65 0.82
N GLY A 42 -21.54 6.28 -0.34
CA GLY A 42 -20.60 5.17 -0.46
C GLY A 42 -19.33 5.38 0.37
N GLY A 43 -18.79 6.60 0.40
CA GLY A 43 -17.63 6.97 1.22
C GLY A 43 -17.92 6.85 2.71
N LEU A 44 -19.11 7.23 3.18
CA LEU A 44 -19.52 7.02 4.56
C LEU A 44 -19.61 5.53 4.91
N ILE A 45 -20.25 4.72 4.07
CA ILE A 45 -20.34 3.26 4.26
C ILE A 45 -18.94 2.62 4.23
N LEU A 46 -18.05 3.10 3.37
CA LEU A 46 -16.66 2.64 3.27
C LEU A 46 -15.92 2.86 4.59
N ILE A 47 -16.10 3.99 5.28
CA ILE A 47 -15.45 4.23 6.58
C ILE A 47 -15.84 3.13 7.58
N PHE A 48 -17.14 2.82 7.70
CA PHE A 48 -17.59 1.75 8.59
C PHE A 48 -17.04 0.38 8.18
N GLY A 49 -17.15 0.02 6.89
CA GLY A 49 -16.67 -1.27 6.37
C GLY A 49 -15.16 -1.44 6.53
N LEU A 50 -14.39 -0.40 6.22
CA LEU A 50 -12.93 -0.38 6.34
C LEU A 50 -12.49 -0.45 7.80
N THR A 51 -13.20 0.21 8.73
CA THR A 51 -12.91 0.07 10.17
C THR A 51 -13.08 -1.37 10.64
N VAL A 52 -14.17 -2.04 10.26
CA VAL A 52 -14.40 -3.46 10.62
C VAL A 52 -13.35 -4.35 9.96
N PHE A 53 -13.03 -4.10 8.69
CA PHE A 53 -12.00 -4.85 7.96
C PHE A 53 -10.62 -4.72 8.62
N LEU A 54 -10.14 -3.50 8.89
CA LEU A 54 -8.84 -3.26 9.51
C LEU A 54 -8.77 -3.83 10.93
N MET A 55 -9.88 -3.88 11.65
CA MET A 55 -9.94 -4.56 12.93
C MET A 55 -9.74 -6.07 12.79
N GLY A 56 -10.38 -6.69 11.79
CA GLY A 56 -10.16 -8.10 11.45
C GLY A 56 -8.71 -8.37 11.06
N VAL A 57 -8.12 -7.48 10.25
CA VAL A 57 -6.70 -7.54 9.87
C VAL A 57 -5.79 -7.49 11.10
N GLY A 58 -6.02 -6.55 12.03
CA GLY A 58 -5.22 -6.40 13.24
C GLY A 58 -5.36 -7.56 14.24
N MET A 59 -6.51 -8.23 14.27
CA MET A 59 -6.72 -9.39 15.15
C MET A 59 -6.20 -10.70 14.53
N GLY A 60 -6.12 -10.79 13.20
CA GLY A 60 -5.78 -12.02 12.50
C GLY A 60 -4.50 -11.93 11.68
N ILE A 61 -4.51 -11.12 10.62
CA ILE A 61 -3.43 -11.10 9.62
C ILE A 61 -2.14 -10.51 10.20
N GLU A 62 -2.20 -9.41 10.94
CA GLU A 62 -1.02 -8.78 11.57
C GLU A 62 -0.27 -9.75 12.51
N PRO A 63 -0.90 -10.37 13.53
CA PRO A 63 -0.19 -11.29 14.42
C PRO A 63 0.29 -12.55 13.68
N MET A 64 -0.41 -13.01 12.64
CA MET A 64 0.09 -14.09 11.80
C MET A 64 1.36 -13.66 11.04
N GLY A 65 1.38 -12.45 10.49
CA GLY A 65 2.55 -11.87 9.82
C GLY A 65 3.75 -11.75 10.75
N GLU A 66 3.55 -11.24 11.97
CA GLU A 66 4.61 -11.12 12.98
C GLU A 66 5.17 -12.47 13.43
N ARG A 67 4.31 -13.47 13.62
CA ARG A 67 4.74 -14.82 14.00
C ARG A 67 5.51 -15.51 12.87
N CYS A 68 5.06 -15.36 11.62
CA CYS A 68 5.78 -15.86 10.46
C CYS A 68 7.14 -15.16 10.29
N GLY A 69 7.17 -13.83 10.42
CA GLY A 69 8.39 -13.04 10.33
C GLY A 69 9.39 -13.36 11.44
N SER A 70 8.94 -13.47 12.69
CA SER A 70 9.81 -13.82 13.82
C SER A 70 10.36 -15.24 13.71
N ALA A 71 9.57 -16.21 13.23
CA ALA A 71 10.06 -17.57 12.94
C ALA A 71 11.14 -17.57 11.85
N LEU A 72 11.04 -16.68 10.87
CA LEU A 72 12.02 -16.50 9.81
C LEU A 72 13.35 -15.97 10.33
N VAL A 73 13.28 -14.96 11.19
CA VAL A 73 14.46 -14.38 11.86
C VAL A 73 15.10 -15.40 12.80
N ALA A 74 14.29 -16.19 13.53
CA ALA A 74 14.77 -17.22 14.46
C ALA A 74 15.61 -18.33 13.77
N LYS A 75 15.37 -18.62 12.49
CA LYS A 75 16.19 -19.57 11.71
C LYS A 75 17.62 -19.08 11.47
N LYS A 76 17.95 -17.81 11.75
CA LYS A 76 19.27 -17.19 11.55
C LYS A 76 19.86 -17.36 10.14
N ASN A 77 19.02 -17.65 9.14
CA ASN A 77 19.42 -17.78 7.76
C ASN A 77 19.14 -16.46 7.03
N LEU A 78 20.21 -15.66 6.87
CA LEU A 78 20.13 -14.35 6.24
C LEU A 78 19.62 -14.44 4.80
N THR A 79 20.07 -15.44 4.02
CA THR A 79 19.65 -15.61 2.63
C THR A 79 18.16 -15.86 2.51
N LEU A 80 17.61 -16.71 3.39
CA LEU A 80 16.18 -17.04 3.41
C LEU A 80 15.32 -15.83 3.82
N LEU A 81 15.81 -15.04 4.78
CA LEU A 81 15.16 -13.79 5.20
C LEU A 81 15.17 -12.72 4.11
N LEU A 82 16.28 -12.55 3.39
CA LEU A 82 16.39 -11.56 2.31
C LEU A 82 15.56 -11.96 1.08
N LEU A 83 15.60 -13.23 0.68
CA LEU A 83 14.83 -13.73 -0.46
C LEU A 83 13.31 -13.64 -0.22
N SER A 84 12.87 -13.95 1.00
CA SER A 84 11.46 -13.81 1.37
C SER A 84 11.01 -12.35 1.40
N ALA A 85 11.83 -11.44 1.91
CA ALA A 85 11.53 -10.00 1.87
C ALA A 85 11.43 -9.47 0.43
N LEU A 86 12.37 -9.88 -0.43
CA LEU A 86 12.33 -9.56 -1.86
C LEU A 86 11.06 -10.12 -2.52
N ALA A 87 10.71 -11.37 -2.25
CA ALA A 87 9.54 -12.01 -2.84
C ALA A 87 8.22 -11.37 -2.37
N ILE A 88 8.07 -11.12 -1.06
CA ILE A 88 6.88 -10.45 -0.52
C ILE A 88 6.77 -9.04 -1.07
N GLY A 89 7.88 -8.27 -1.07
CA GLY A 89 7.91 -6.92 -1.63
C GLY A 89 7.52 -6.89 -3.10
N PHE A 90 8.09 -7.78 -3.91
CA PHE A 90 7.75 -7.90 -5.32
C PHE A 90 6.28 -8.24 -5.54
N ILE A 91 5.77 -9.27 -4.85
CA ILE A 91 4.39 -9.75 -5.04
C ILE A 91 3.39 -8.67 -4.62
N VAL A 92 3.59 -8.02 -3.48
CA VAL A 92 2.67 -6.97 -2.98
C VAL A 92 2.64 -5.79 -3.94
N THR A 93 3.79 -5.30 -4.41
CA THR A 93 3.84 -4.17 -5.35
C THR A 93 3.29 -4.54 -6.72
N ALA A 94 3.53 -5.76 -7.22
CA ALA A 94 2.97 -6.20 -8.50
C ALA A 94 1.44 -6.38 -8.43
N ALA A 95 0.92 -6.79 -7.26
CA ALA A 95 -0.50 -6.96 -7.02
C ALA A 95 -1.23 -5.62 -6.75
N GLU A 96 -0.51 -4.54 -6.51
CA GLU A 96 -1.10 -3.24 -6.18
C GLU A 96 -1.86 -2.68 -7.39
N PRO A 97 -3.20 -2.51 -7.29
CA PRO A 97 -4.03 -2.11 -8.41
C PRO A 97 -3.68 -0.70 -8.90
N ASP A 98 -3.25 0.19 -8.01
CA ASP A 98 -2.89 1.57 -8.34
C ASP A 98 -1.69 1.62 -9.29
N ILE A 99 -0.69 0.75 -9.10
CA ILE A 99 0.45 0.61 -10.02
C ILE A 99 0.00 0.06 -11.37
N GLN A 100 -0.96 -0.87 -11.39
CA GLN A 100 -1.48 -1.42 -12.64
C GLN A 100 -2.27 -0.38 -13.44
N VAL A 101 -3.08 0.45 -12.76
CA VAL A 101 -3.80 1.57 -13.38
C VAL A 101 -2.82 2.63 -13.87
N PHE A 102 -1.78 2.94 -13.09
CA PHE A 102 -0.71 3.84 -13.54
C PHE A 102 0.03 3.31 -14.76
N ALA A 103 0.33 2.01 -14.81
CA ALA A 103 0.94 1.38 -15.98
C ALA A 103 0.03 1.45 -17.22
N ASP A 104 -1.29 1.33 -17.05
CA ASP A 104 -2.26 1.54 -18.14
C ASP A 104 -2.23 3.00 -18.64
N GLN A 105 -2.16 3.97 -17.72
CA GLN A 105 -2.05 5.40 -18.08
C GLN A 105 -0.77 5.69 -18.85
N VAL A 106 0.37 5.14 -18.42
CA VAL A 106 1.66 5.30 -19.13
C VAL A 106 1.59 4.68 -20.51
N LYS A 107 1.03 3.47 -20.66
CA LYS A 107 0.88 2.80 -21.95
C LYS A 107 -0.03 3.58 -22.91
N ALA A 108 -1.07 4.24 -22.39
CA ALA A 108 -1.96 5.08 -23.20
C ALA A 108 -1.24 6.28 -23.83
N ILE A 109 -0.22 6.82 -23.16
CA ILE A 109 0.58 7.96 -23.65
C ILE A 109 1.80 7.48 -24.46
N PHE A 110 2.44 6.37 -24.05
CA PHE A 110 3.63 5.79 -24.67
C PHE A 110 3.35 4.36 -25.16
N PRO A 111 2.90 4.19 -26.43
CA PRO A 111 2.42 2.89 -26.93
C PRO A 111 3.49 1.80 -27.00
N PHE A 112 4.77 2.18 -26.98
CA PHE A 112 5.91 1.26 -27.02
C PHE A 112 6.23 0.63 -25.66
N VAL A 113 5.64 1.11 -24.56
CA VAL A 113 5.87 0.57 -23.22
C VAL A 113 4.96 -0.63 -22.96
N ASN A 114 5.57 -1.76 -22.58
CA ASN A 114 4.82 -2.94 -22.15
C ASN A 114 4.41 -2.80 -20.68
N LYS A 115 3.08 -2.80 -20.42
CA LYS A 115 2.47 -2.71 -19.08
C LYS A 115 3.08 -3.70 -18.08
N THR A 116 3.19 -4.96 -18.47
CA THR A 116 3.65 -6.03 -17.56
C THR A 116 5.12 -5.86 -17.24
N ALA A 117 5.95 -5.55 -18.24
CA ALA A 117 7.37 -5.29 -18.04
C ALA A 117 7.59 -4.06 -17.16
N PHE A 118 6.81 -2.99 -17.35
CA PHE A 118 6.87 -1.79 -16.54
C PHE A 118 6.50 -2.06 -15.07
N THR A 119 5.40 -2.78 -14.86
CA THR A 119 4.93 -3.16 -13.51
C THR A 119 5.96 -4.04 -12.79
N PHE A 120 6.54 -5.03 -13.48
CA PHE A 120 7.57 -5.91 -12.92
C PHE A 120 8.89 -5.18 -12.67
N ALA A 121 9.25 -4.18 -13.48
CA ALA A 121 10.40 -3.34 -13.21
C ALA A 121 10.23 -2.54 -11.91
N ILE A 122 9.05 -1.95 -11.69
CA ILE A 122 8.73 -1.24 -10.44
C ILE A 122 8.74 -2.22 -9.26
N ALA A 123 8.04 -3.35 -9.36
CA ALA A 123 7.99 -4.36 -8.32
C ALA A 123 9.39 -4.92 -7.98
N GLY A 124 10.23 -5.12 -8.99
CA GLY A 124 11.63 -5.51 -8.83
C GLY A 124 12.43 -4.46 -8.08
N GLY A 125 12.30 -3.19 -8.47
CA GLY A 125 12.95 -2.06 -7.80
C GLY A 125 12.55 -1.98 -6.32
N VAL A 126 11.25 -1.95 -6.02
CA VAL A 126 10.73 -1.87 -4.65
C VAL A 126 11.16 -3.09 -3.83
N GLY A 127 11.10 -4.29 -4.39
CA GLY A 127 11.56 -5.51 -3.74
C GLY A 127 13.06 -5.47 -3.39
N ILE A 128 13.91 -4.98 -4.29
CA ILE A 128 15.34 -4.80 -4.03
C ILE A 128 15.57 -3.75 -2.93
N PHE A 129 14.85 -2.63 -2.95
CA PHE A 129 14.92 -1.61 -1.90
C PHE A 129 14.49 -2.16 -0.53
N LEU A 130 13.45 -3.00 -0.47
CA LEU A 130 13.03 -3.67 0.76
C LEU A 130 14.11 -4.64 1.27
N LEU A 131 14.72 -5.43 0.37
CA LEU A 131 15.85 -6.29 0.70
C LEU A 131 17.01 -5.49 1.31
N LEU A 132 17.40 -4.38 0.67
CA LEU A 132 18.46 -3.50 1.15
C LEU A 132 18.11 -2.84 2.50
N GLY A 133 16.86 -2.40 2.67
CA GLY A 133 16.36 -1.84 3.92
C GLY A 133 16.38 -2.85 5.07
N LEU A 134 16.02 -4.10 4.80
CA LEU A 134 16.07 -5.19 5.79
C LEU A 134 17.52 -5.54 6.13
N LEU A 135 18.40 -5.66 5.14
CA LEU A 135 19.82 -5.91 5.33
C LEU A 135 20.44 -4.82 6.22
N ARG A 136 20.13 -3.56 5.94
CA ARG A 136 20.57 -2.40 6.73
C ARG A 136 20.07 -2.45 8.18
N THR A 137 18.82 -2.87 8.40
CA THR A 137 18.24 -2.99 9.75
C THR A 137 18.96 -4.05 10.58
N ILE A 138 19.32 -5.18 9.97
CA ILE A 138 20.05 -6.27 10.65
C ILE A 138 21.49 -5.86 10.97
N LEU A 139 22.17 -5.21 10.02
CA LEU A 139 23.55 -4.79 10.17
C LEU A 139 23.73 -3.48 10.98
N ASN A 140 22.63 -2.84 11.40
CA ASN A 140 22.62 -1.57 12.15
C ASN A 140 23.43 -0.43 11.50
N PHE A 141 23.44 -0.34 10.16
CA PHE A 141 24.12 0.77 9.48
C PHE A 141 23.43 2.13 9.76
N PRO A 142 24.20 3.19 10.04
CA PRO A 142 23.66 4.53 10.27
C PRO A 142 22.98 5.09 9.03
N ILE A 143 21.79 5.68 9.21
CA ILE A 143 20.93 6.25 8.14
C ILE A 143 21.71 7.22 7.24
N LYS A 144 22.61 8.00 7.83
CA LYS A 144 23.38 9.05 7.16
C LYS A 144 24.24 8.52 6.00
N ILE A 145 24.75 7.29 6.11
CA ILE A 145 25.63 6.70 5.08
C ILE A 145 24.79 6.00 3.99
N PHE A 146 23.63 5.44 4.35
CA PHE A 146 22.79 4.68 3.44
C PHE A 146 22.06 5.55 2.39
N PHE A 147 21.63 6.77 2.75
CA PHE A 147 20.96 7.69 1.81
C PHE A 147 21.92 8.58 1.00
N PHE A 148 23.22 8.51 1.28
CA PHE A 148 24.25 9.23 0.53
C PHE A 148 24.75 8.44 -0.70
N VAL A 149 24.43 7.14 -0.76
CA VAL A 149 24.64 6.24 -1.91
C VAL A 149 23.33 6.15 -2.68
#